data_AF-A0A401RHG9-F1
#
_entry.id   AF-A0A401RHG9-F1
#
_cell.length_a   1.000
_cell.length_b   1.000
_cell.length_c   1.000
_cell.angle_alpha   90.00
_cell.angle_beta   90.00
_cell.angle_gamma   90.00
#
_symmetry.space_group_name_H-M   'P 1'
#
loop_
_entity.id
_entity.type
_entity.pdbx_description
1 polymer ?
#
loop_
_entity_poly.entity_id
_entity_poly.type
_entity_poly.pdbx_seq_one_letter_code
_entity_poly.pdbx_strand_id
1 'polypeptide(L)'
;MINLTPNEMFSGRTMSVPKRRALNDGPRLGQLELELKQYMQQLTMIDVSVHIQGKLRKLVSAKGAAPIKCGDQAYERAFQRKWNDLIMEGAFTVTKVLPTAVLVE
;
A
#
# COMPACT_ATOMS: atom_id res chain seq x y z
N MET A 1 -11.48 21.03 5.02
CA MET A 1 -10.60 19.84 4.93
C MET A 1 -11.38 18.67 5.48
N ILE A 2 -11.72 17.68 4.65
CA ILE A 2 -12.60 16.57 5.07
C ILE A 2 -11.69 15.49 5.66
N ASN A 3 -11.73 15.31 6.98
CA ASN A 3 -10.95 14.29 7.69
C ASN A 3 -11.59 12.92 7.47
N LEU A 4 -11.39 12.35 6.28
CA LEU A 4 -11.77 10.99 5.97
C LEU A 4 -10.75 10.02 6.57
N THR A 5 -11.23 8.95 7.21
CA THR A 5 -10.36 7.84 7.62
C THR A 5 -9.76 7.16 6.39
N PRO A 6 -8.61 6.48 6.51
CA PRO A 6 -7.99 5.78 5.37
C PRO A 6 -8.94 4.82 4.64
N ASN A 7 -9.83 4.14 5.38
CA ASN A 7 -10.86 3.29 4.79
C ASN A 7 -11.88 4.08 3.97
N GLU A 8 -12.30 5.25 4.44
CA GLU A 8 -13.27 6.11 3.75
C GLU A 8 -12.67 6.71 2.48
N MET A 9 -11.39 7.09 2.53
CA MET A 9 -10.63 7.51 1.36
C MET A 9 -10.52 6.39 0.31
N PHE A 10 -10.35 5.14 0.75
CA PHE A 10 -10.12 4.00 -0.12
C PHE A 10 -11.40 3.39 -0.71
N SER A 11 -12.44 3.26 0.11
CA SER A 11 -13.70 2.59 -0.27
C SER A 11 -14.79 3.54 -0.74
N GLY A 12 -14.65 4.85 -0.48
CA GLY A 12 -15.70 5.85 -0.71
C GLY A 12 -16.94 5.65 0.16
N ARG A 13 -16.90 4.73 1.12
CA ARG A 13 -17.98 4.41 2.05
C ARG A 13 -17.57 4.83 3.45
N THR A 14 -18.49 5.47 4.18
CA THR A 14 -18.29 5.81 5.59
C THR A 14 -18.00 4.56 6.41
N MET A 15 -16.98 4.62 7.26
CA MET A 15 -16.66 3.50 8.14
C MET A 15 -17.81 3.31 9.12
N SER A 16 -18.29 2.08 9.30
CA SER A 16 -19.29 1.78 10.32
C SER A 16 -18.63 1.89 11.69
N VAL A 17 -18.80 3.05 12.33
CA VAL A 17 -18.39 3.25 13.70
C VAL A 17 -19.45 2.62 14.61
N PRO A 18 -19.08 1.79 15.59
CA PRO A 18 -20.01 1.35 16.63
C PRO A 18 -20.64 2.58 17.26
N LYS A 19 -21.96 2.72 17.16
CA LYS A 19 -22.67 3.85 17.78
C LYS A 19 -22.34 3.86 19.27
N ARG A 20 -21.66 4.91 19.76
CA ARG A 20 -21.46 5.12 21.20
C ARG A 20 -22.83 5.43 21.80
N ARG A 21 -23.47 4.45 22.45
CA ARG A 21 -24.81 4.60 23.04
C ARG A 21 -24.71 5.06 24.49
N ALA A 22 -25.66 5.91 24.90
CA ALA A 22 -25.67 6.63 26.18
C ALA A 22 -26.08 5.75 27.37
N LEU A 23 -25.67 6.23 28.56
CA LEU A 23 -26.04 5.84 29.91
C LEU A 23 -27.55 5.58 30.04
N ASN A 24 -27.96 4.34 30.31
CA ASN A 24 -28.93 3.94 31.36
C ASN A 24 -29.68 2.63 31.07
N ASP A 25 -29.76 2.17 29.82
CA ASP A 25 -30.17 0.79 29.50
C ASP A 25 -29.46 0.33 28.23
N GLY A 26 -28.50 -0.56 28.39
CA GLY A 26 -27.72 -1.11 27.28
C GLY A 26 -28.61 -1.85 26.26
N PRO A 27 -28.18 -1.96 25.00
CA PRO A 27 -28.91 -2.73 24.00
C PRO A 27 -29.05 -4.19 24.42
N ARG A 28 -30.16 -4.84 24.04
CA ARG A 28 -30.38 -6.27 24.27
C ARG A 28 -29.27 -7.09 23.62
N LEU A 29 -28.86 -8.20 24.24
CA LEU A 29 -27.77 -9.06 23.77
C LEU A 29 -27.90 -9.46 22.29
N GLY A 30 -29.09 -9.89 21.86
CA GLY A 30 -29.32 -10.28 20.46
C GLY A 30 -29.11 -9.14 19.46
N GLN A 31 -29.31 -7.88 19.87
CA GLN A 31 -29.02 -6.74 19.04
C GLN A 31 -27.51 -6.47 18.93
N LEU A 32 -26.75 -6.65 20.01
CA LEU A 32 -25.29 -6.57 19.99
C LEU A 32 -24.68 -7.65 19.11
N GLU A 33 -25.18 -8.89 19.20
CA GLU A 33 -24.72 -9.99 18.35
C GLU A 33 -24.98 -9.74 16.87
N LEU A 34 -26.15 -9.18 16.55
CA LEU A 34 -26.49 -8.81 15.18
C LEU A 34 -25.57 -7.70 14.66
N GLU A 35 -25.34 -6.66 15.45
CA GLU A 35 -24.45 -5.54 15.10
C GLU A 35 -23.01 -6.00 14.92
N LEU A 36 -22.54 -6.92 15.77
CA LEU A 36 -21.21 -7.52 15.67
C LEU A 36 -21.05 -8.36 14.40
N LYS A 37 -22.06 -9.18 14.06
CA LYS A 37 -22.07 -9.94 12.79
C LYS A 37 -22.04 -9.01 11.58
N GLN A 38 -22.85 -7.96 11.59
CA GLN A 38 -22.89 -6.97 10.50
C GLN A 38 -21.55 -6.24 10.36
N TYR A 39 -20.92 -5.87 11.48
CA TYR A 39 -19.62 -5.23 11.49
C TYR A 39 -18.52 -6.15 10.91
N MET A 40 -18.48 -7.42 11.32
CA MET A 40 -17.52 -8.39 10.77
C MET A 40 -17.71 -8.61 9.26
N GLN A 41 -18.96 -8.68 8.78
CA GLN A 41 -19.24 -8.79 7.35
C GLN A 41 -18.72 -7.58 6.58
N GLN A 42 -18.93 -6.37 7.11
CA GLN A 42 -18.44 -5.14 6.49
C GLN A 42 -16.90 -5.10 6.44
N LEU A 43 -16.21 -5.46 7.53
CA LEU A 43 -14.75 -5.56 7.55
C LEU A 43 -14.23 -6.57 6.52
N THR A 44 -14.89 -7.72 6.41
CA THR A 44 -14.52 -8.75 5.42
C THR A 44 -14.67 -8.24 3.99
N MET A 45 -15.76 -7.51 3.69
CA MET A 45 -15.96 -6.90 2.38
C MET A 45 -14.89 -5.85 2.06
N ILE A 46 -14.50 -5.04 3.05
CA ILE A 46 -13.42 -4.06 2.91
C ILE A 46 -12.12 -4.77 2.56
N ASP A 47 -11.75 -5.80 3.33
CA ASP A 47 -10.51 -6.55 3.12
C ASP A 47 -10.44 -7.17 1.71
N VAL A 48 -11.51 -7.82 1.28
CA VAL A 48 -11.62 -8.39 -0.08
C VAL A 48 -11.46 -7.30 -1.15
N SER A 49 -12.10 -6.13 -0.96
CA SER A 49 -12.00 -5.02 -1.90
C SER A 49 -10.58 -4.44 -1.99
N VAL A 50 -9.88 -4.34 -0.85
CA VAL A 50 -8.49 -3.89 -0.77
C VAL A 50 -7.58 -4.87 -1.50
N HIS A 51 -7.76 -6.17 -1.25
CA HIS A 51 -6.97 -7.22 -1.90
C HIS A 51 -7.13 -7.22 -3.42
N ILE A 52 -8.37 -7.09 -3.91
CA ILE A 52 -8.65 -7.01 -5.35
C ILE A 52 -8.00 -5.77 -5.96
N GLN A 53 -8.16 -4.60 -5.35
CA GLN A 53 -7.53 -3.37 -5.83
C GLN A 53 -6.00 -3.41 -5.77
N GLY A 54 -5.43 -4.02 -4.74
CA GLY A 54 -3.99 -4.25 -4.61
C GLY A 54 -3.45 -5.14 -5.73
N LYS A 55 -4.17 -6.21 -6.09
CA LYS A 55 -3.84 -7.05 -7.25
C LYS A 55 -4.01 -6.33 -8.58
N LEU A 56 -5.01 -5.45 -8.71
CA LEU A 56 -5.30 -4.71 -9.94
C LEU A 56 -4.38 -3.51 -10.16
N ARG A 57 -3.71 -2.99 -9.12
CA ARG A 57 -2.58 -2.06 -9.27
C ARG A 57 -1.41 -2.82 -9.90
N LYS A 58 -1.48 -3.01 -11.22
CA LYS A 58 -0.28 -3.24 -12.03
C LYS A 58 0.67 -2.10 -11.69
N LEU A 59 1.90 -2.43 -11.30
CA LEU A 59 3.01 -1.49 -11.29
C LEU A 59 3.01 -0.82 -12.66
N VAL A 60 2.56 0.42 -12.71
CA VAL A 60 2.64 1.23 -13.92
C VAL A 60 4.14 1.41 -14.13
N SER A 61 4.73 0.58 -14.98
CA SER A 61 6.08 0.78 -15.46
C SER A 61 6.14 2.20 -15.97
N ALA A 62 7.03 3.00 -15.40
CA ALA A 62 7.19 4.40 -15.78
C ALA A 62 7.33 4.48 -17.31
N LYS A 63 6.34 5.07 -17.98
CA LYS A 63 6.37 5.31 -19.42
C LYS A 63 7.60 6.17 -19.72
N GLY A 64 8.65 5.55 -20.25
CA GLY A 64 9.85 6.25 -20.71
C GLY A 64 11.18 5.55 -20.44
N ALA A 65 11.24 4.57 -19.52
CA ALA A 65 12.47 3.80 -19.31
C ALA A 65 12.50 2.60 -20.27
N ALA A 66 13.54 2.49 -21.09
CA ALA A 66 13.84 1.24 -21.77
C ALA A 66 14.01 0.14 -20.70
N PRO A 67 13.50 -1.07 -20.92
CA PRO A 67 13.67 -2.15 -19.96
C PRO A 67 15.16 -2.46 -19.82
N ILE A 68 15.68 -2.33 -18.60
CA ILE A 68 17.05 -2.71 -18.23
C ILE A 68 17.23 -4.19 -18.56
N LYS A 69 18.37 -4.54 -19.18
CA LYS A 69 18.72 -5.92 -19.54
C LYS A 69 19.90 -6.42 -18.72
N CYS A 70 20.00 -7.74 -18.60
CA CYS A 70 21.20 -8.38 -18.11
C CYS A 70 22.40 -8.00 -19.01
N GLY A 71 23.50 -7.60 -18.39
CA GLY A 71 24.70 -7.10 -19.06
C GLY A 71 24.76 -5.57 -19.22
N ASP A 72 23.69 -4.84 -18.92
CA ASP A 72 23.75 -3.38 -18.87
C ASP A 72 24.63 -2.92 -17.69
N GLN A 73 25.23 -1.75 -17.81
CA GLN A 73 25.92 -1.09 -16.70
C GLN A 73 24.95 -0.20 -15.91
N ALA A 74 24.97 -0.34 -14.59
CA ALA A 74 24.19 0.46 -13.67
C ALA A 74 25.11 1.23 -12.73
N TYR A 75 24.72 2.46 -12.43
CA TYR A 75 25.37 3.33 -11.45
C TYR A 75 24.43 3.45 -10.25
N GLU A 76 24.92 3.21 -9.04
CA GLU A 76 24.13 3.41 -7.83
C GLU A 76 24.23 4.85 -7.34
N ARG A 77 23.16 5.39 -6.76
CA ARG A 77 23.20 6.73 -6.18
C ARG A 77 23.84 6.68 -4.79
N ALA A 78 24.92 7.42 -4.61
CA ALA A 78 25.58 7.58 -3.31
C ALA A 78 24.70 8.40 -2.36
N PHE A 79 24.06 7.76 -1.37
CA PHE A 79 23.21 8.45 -0.39
C PHE A 79 24.01 9.02 0.80
N GLN A 80 25.14 8.42 1.15
CA GLN A 80 26.02 8.88 2.23
C GLN A 80 27.34 9.44 1.69
N ARG A 81 27.25 10.47 0.83
CA ARG A 81 28.43 11.10 0.22
C ARG A 81 28.85 12.36 0.96
N LYS A 82 30.16 12.67 0.96
CA LYS A 82 30.62 14.03 1.32
C LYS A 82 30.31 14.98 0.17
N TRP A 83 30.25 16.28 0.45
CA TRP A 83 29.89 17.30 -0.53
C TRP A 83 30.73 17.25 -1.83
N ASN A 84 32.01 16.90 -1.70
CA ASN A 84 32.98 16.82 -2.81
C ASN A 84 33.02 15.46 -3.52
N ASP A 85 32.29 14.46 -3.05
CA ASP A 85 32.28 13.13 -3.67
C ASP A 85 31.27 13.07 -4.81
N LEU A 86 31.54 12.19 -5.78
CA LEU A 86 30.64 11.94 -6.91
C LEU A 86 29.25 11.48 -6.41
N ILE A 87 28.22 11.87 -7.16
CA ILE A 87 26.82 11.54 -6.83
C ILE A 87 26.52 10.04 -7.09
N MET A 88 27.31 9.41 -7.94
CA MET A 88 27.13 8.03 -8.39
C MET A 88 28.31 7.17 -7.96
N GLU A 89 28.00 5.95 -7.49
CA GLU A 89 28.96 4.91 -7.13
C GLU A 89 29.04 3.84 -8.22
N GLY A 90 30.29 3.50 -8.58
CA GLY A 90 30.64 2.32 -9.36
C GLY A 90 30.06 2.25 -10.78
N ALA A 91 30.54 1.30 -11.57
CA ALA A 91 29.82 0.82 -12.74
C ALA A 91 29.58 -0.67 -12.50
N PHE A 92 28.40 -1.01 -12.01
CA PHE A 92 28.05 -2.39 -11.72
C PHE A 92 27.42 -3.04 -12.93
N THR A 93 27.69 -4.32 -13.11
CA THR A 93 27.11 -5.08 -14.22
C THR A 93 25.81 -5.72 -13.76
N VAL A 94 24.72 -5.48 -14.50
CA VAL A 94 23.41 -6.06 -14.18
C VAL A 94 23.43 -7.57 -14.43
N THR A 95 23.32 -8.36 -13.37
CA THR A 95 23.29 -9.83 -13.46
C THR A 95 21.85 -10.36 -13.59
N LYS A 96 20.89 -9.78 -12.84
CA LYS A 96 19.48 -10.20 -12.87
C LYS A 96 18.54 -9.00 -12.82
N VAL A 97 17.46 -9.07 -13.59
CA VAL A 97 16.41 -8.04 -13.63
C VAL A 97 15.12 -8.62 -13.06
N LEU A 98 14.61 -8.00 -12.00
CA LEU A 98 13.29 -8.25 -11.43
C LEU A 98 12.33 -7.11 -11.84
N PRO A 99 11.00 -7.27 -11.71
CA PRO A 99 10.04 -6.24 -12.10
C PRO A 99 10.20 -4.89 -11.39
N THR A 100 10.85 -4.84 -10.23
CA THR A 100 11.02 -3.62 -9.42
C THR A 100 12.45 -3.44 -8.90
N ALA A 101 13.33 -4.40 -9.15
CA ALA A 101 14.68 -4.42 -8.60
C ALA A 101 15.67 -5.00 -9.62
N VAL A 102 16.95 -4.67 -9.45
CA VAL A 102 18.02 -5.16 -10.30
C VAL A 102 19.14 -5.66 -9.38
N LEU A 103 19.68 -6.84 -9.68
CA LEU A 103 20.85 -7.39 -9.03
C LEU A 103 22.08 -7.02 -9.87
N VAL A 104 23.14 -6.56 -9.19
CA VAL A 104 24.36 -6.08 -9.82
C VAL A 104 25.60 -6.67 -9.14
N GLU A 105 26.69 -6.83 -9.90
CA GLU A 105 28.03 -7.25 -9.44
C GLU A 105 29.12 -6.24 -9.86
#